data_AF-U7D701-F1
#
_entry.id   AF-U7D701-F1
#
_cell.length_a   1.000
_cell.length_b   1.000
_cell.length_c   1.000
_cell.angle_alpha   90.00
_cell.angle_beta   90.00
_cell.angle_gamma   90.00
#
_symmetry.space_group_name_H-M   'P 1'
#
loop_
_entity.id
_entity.type
_entity.pdbx_description
1 polymer ?
#
loop_
_entity_poly.entity_id
_entity_poly.type
_entity_poly.pdbx_seq_one_letter_code
_entity_poly.pdbx_strand_id
1 'polypeptide(L)'
;MHKTLCVISMFVLCLAGVRELNTLSQRGQEAYETGNYAEAARIYGRAAEKDPENPRILYNKALAHTQLGEHATAAELLEKVSSLPGQEQLAGQHHFSRGVSLDKLGDHTLELLMHPTEETHELSLDDVKAQYIGALNAYAEALDHGADSSRVVHNMEITAYKLHNLPEPPESDSDGEKEPGDDDQDDDDQDDEEHPSDEGDEDDQHEDDDPTADEKDEEEHPETEQDADATQEDTLDEEELSREHAQRLIDQYSDDLMHMNKPSDTLDMQEPPDGKDW
;
A
#
# COMPACT_ATOMS: atom_id res chain seq x y z
N MET A 1 -38.80 -43.83 -5.64
CA MET A 1 -39.39 -42.49 -5.87
C MET A 1 -38.84 -41.42 -4.93
N HIS A 2 -38.76 -41.63 -3.61
CA HIS A 2 -38.19 -40.61 -2.70
C HIS A 2 -36.72 -40.22 -2.95
N LYS A 3 -35.82 -41.20 -3.21
CA LYS A 3 -34.41 -40.90 -3.50
C LYS A 3 -34.24 -40.10 -4.81
N THR A 4 -35.03 -40.40 -5.83
CA THR A 4 -35.02 -39.71 -7.13
C THR A 4 -35.58 -38.29 -7.03
N LEU A 5 -36.60 -38.07 -6.19
CA LEU A 5 -37.18 -36.74 -5.94
C LEU A 5 -36.21 -35.84 -5.15
N CYS A 6 -35.47 -36.37 -4.17
CA CYS A 6 -34.40 -35.63 -3.47
C CYS A 6 -33.25 -35.22 -4.41
N VAL A 7 -32.81 -36.11 -5.30
CA VAL A 7 -31.72 -35.79 -6.25
C VAL A 7 -32.16 -34.72 -7.24
N ILE A 8 -33.39 -34.80 -7.77
CA ILE A 8 -33.93 -33.75 -8.66
C ILE A 8 -34.12 -32.43 -7.89
N SER A 9 -34.59 -32.47 -6.63
CA SER A 9 -34.74 -31.27 -5.79
C SER A 9 -33.40 -30.61 -5.46
N MET A 10 -32.36 -31.40 -5.15
CA MET A 10 -31.00 -30.89 -4.95
C MET A 10 -30.43 -30.31 -6.23
N PHE A 11 -30.66 -30.94 -7.38
CA PHE A 11 -30.19 -30.45 -8.68
C PHE A 11 -30.87 -29.14 -9.08
N VAL A 12 -32.18 -29.00 -8.85
CA VAL A 12 -32.93 -27.75 -9.13
C VAL A 12 -32.51 -26.62 -8.19
N LEU A 13 -32.26 -26.92 -6.91
CA LEU A 13 -31.75 -25.93 -5.94
C LEU A 13 -30.33 -25.47 -6.28
N CYS A 14 -29.44 -26.39 -6.72
CA CYS A 14 -28.12 -26.03 -7.23
C CYS A 14 -28.20 -25.13 -8.47
N LEU A 15 -29.07 -25.44 -9.44
CA LEU A 15 -29.23 -24.64 -10.66
C LEU A 15 -29.77 -23.23 -10.36
N ALA A 16 -30.68 -23.09 -9.40
CA ALA A 16 -31.18 -21.79 -8.96
C ALA A 16 -30.09 -20.96 -8.27
N GLY A 17 -29.29 -21.56 -7.39
CA GLY A 17 -28.18 -20.89 -6.71
C GLY A 17 -27.10 -20.39 -7.68
N VAL A 18 -26.70 -21.21 -8.65
CA VAL A 18 -25.72 -20.81 -9.69
C VAL A 18 -26.24 -19.66 -10.55
N ARG A 19 -27.53 -19.66 -10.90
CA ARG A 19 -28.14 -18.59 -11.69
C ARG A 19 -28.18 -17.27 -10.93
N GLU A 20 -28.50 -17.31 -9.64
CA GLU A 20 -28.50 -16.12 -8.78
C GLU A 20 -27.07 -15.56 -8.62
N LEU A 21 -26.08 -16.42 -8.40
CA LEU A 21 -24.67 -16.02 -8.27
C LEU A 21 -24.13 -15.34 -9.53
N ASN A 22 -24.46 -15.89 -10.71
CA ASN A 22 -24.10 -15.25 -11.99
C ASN A 22 -24.78 -13.88 -12.15
N THR A 23 -26.04 -13.77 -11.75
CA THR A 23 -26.78 -12.50 -11.82
C THR A 23 -26.16 -11.44 -10.90
N LEU A 24 -25.80 -11.82 -9.67
CA LEU A 24 -25.11 -10.93 -8.74
C LEU A 24 -23.73 -10.54 -9.27
N SER A 25 -22.97 -11.49 -9.81
CA SER A 25 -21.65 -11.24 -10.40
C SER A 25 -21.70 -10.24 -11.57
N GLN A 26 -22.68 -10.39 -12.46
CA GLN A 26 -22.87 -9.46 -13.58
C GLN A 26 -23.27 -8.06 -13.10
N ARG A 27 -24.25 -7.97 -12.18
CA ARG A 27 -24.68 -6.67 -11.65
C ARG A 27 -23.59 -5.96 -10.87
N GLY A 28 -22.76 -6.70 -10.13
CA GLY A 28 -21.61 -6.14 -9.42
C GLY A 28 -20.60 -5.56 -10.41
N GLN A 29 -20.35 -6.29 -11.51
CA GLN A 29 -19.46 -5.82 -12.59
C GLN A 29 -20.00 -4.54 -13.25
N GLU A 30 -21.28 -4.52 -13.60
CA GLU A 30 -21.93 -3.34 -14.18
C GLU A 30 -21.85 -2.12 -13.24
N ALA A 31 -22.07 -2.32 -11.94
CA ALA A 31 -21.91 -1.26 -10.94
C ALA A 31 -20.45 -0.77 -10.85
N TYR A 32 -19.48 -1.68 -10.90
CA TYR A 32 -18.06 -1.33 -10.89
C TYR A 32 -17.64 -0.54 -12.13
N GLU A 33 -18.04 -1.00 -13.32
CA GLU A 33 -17.72 -0.35 -14.60
C GLU A 33 -18.35 1.04 -14.74
N THR A 34 -19.49 1.27 -14.07
CA THR A 34 -20.14 2.59 -14.02
C THR A 34 -19.60 3.49 -12.91
N GLY A 35 -18.56 3.07 -12.19
CA GLY A 35 -17.93 3.83 -11.10
C GLY A 35 -18.71 3.82 -9.79
N ASN A 36 -19.81 3.07 -9.70
CA ASN A 36 -20.58 2.95 -8.46
C ASN A 36 -19.99 1.86 -7.56
N TYR A 37 -18.80 2.13 -7.03
CA TYR A 37 -18.01 1.16 -6.27
C TYR A 37 -18.70 0.71 -4.97
N ALA A 38 -19.44 1.61 -4.30
CA ALA A 38 -20.20 1.27 -3.09
C ALA A 38 -21.29 0.23 -3.38
N GLU A 39 -22.06 0.42 -4.46
CA GLU A 39 -23.06 -0.56 -4.88
C GLU A 39 -22.40 -1.86 -5.37
N ALA A 40 -21.26 -1.77 -6.07
CA ALA A 40 -20.50 -2.94 -6.49
C ALA A 40 -20.05 -3.77 -5.28
N ALA A 41 -19.41 -3.16 -4.28
CA ALA A 41 -18.98 -3.80 -3.04
C ALA A 41 -20.16 -4.46 -2.31
N ARG A 42 -21.31 -3.78 -2.24
CA ARG A 42 -22.55 -4.33 -1.65
C ARG A 42 -23.08 -5.54 -2.42
N ILE A 43 -23.11 -5.47 -3.76
CA ILE A 43 -23.57 -6.59 -4.60
C ILE A 43 -22.63 -7.77 -4.50
N TYR A 44 -21.32 -7.56 -4.58
CA TYR A 44 -20.32 -8.62 -4.39
C TYR A 44 -20.37 -9.18 -2.97
N GLY A 45 -20.66 -8.37 -1.94
CA GLY A 45 -20.93 -8.83 -0.58
C GLY A 45 -22.08 -9.84 -0.52
N ARG A 46 -23.21 -9.54 -1.17
CA ARG A 46 -24.34 -10.48 -1.29
C ARG A 46 -23.98 -11.74 -2.08
N ALA A 47 -23.10 -11.63 -3.07
CA ALA A 47 -22.61 -12.78 -3.83
C ALA A 47 -21.69 -13.66 -2.95
N ALA A 48 -20.84 -13.05 -2.13
CA ALA A 48 -19.97 -13.73 -1.18
C ALA A 48 -20.76 -14.40 -0.03
N GLU A 49 -21.93 -13.90 0.36
CA GLU A 49 -22.82 -14.62 1.29
C GLU A 49 -23.33 -15.95 0.72
N LYS A 50 -23.44 -16.06 -0.61
CA LYS A 50 -23.89 -17.28 -1.29
C LYS A 50 -22.74 -18.25 -1.56
N ASP A 51 -21.58 -17.73 -1.90
CA ASP A 51 -20.37 -18.48 -2.19
C ASP A 51 -19.14 -17.79 -1.55
N PRO A 52 -18.90 -18.03 -0.24
CA PRO A 52 -17.89 -17.29 0.55
C PRO A 52 -16.44 -17.55 0.16
N GLU A 53 -16.21 -18.58 -0.63
CA GLU A 53 -14.88 -19.04 -1.09
C GLU A 53 -14.75 -18.90 -2.61
N ASN A 54 -15.62 -18.11 -3.26
CA ASN A 54 -15.50 -17.83 -4.68
C ASN A 54 -14.39 -16.80 -4.94
N PRO A 55 -13.26 -17.19 -5.54
CA PRO A 55 -12.11 -16.30 -5.64
C PRO A 55 -12.37 -15.09 -6.53
N ARG A 56 -13.14 -15.28 -7.62
CA ARG A 56 -13.52 -14.20 -8.53
C ARG A 56 -14.41 -13.15 -7.85
N ILE A 57 -15.35 -13.59 -7.02
CA ILE A 57 -16.23 -12.67 -6.28
C ILE A 57 -15.43 -11.90 -5.23
N LEU A 58 -14.59 -12.58 -4.46
CA LEU A 58 -13.76 -11.96 -3.43
C LEU A 58 -12.76 -10.97 -4.04
N TYR A 59 -12.12 -11.34 -5.16
CA TYR A 59 -11.21 -10.46 -5.90
C TYR A 59 -11.94 -9.20 -6.39
N ASN A 60 -13.08 -9.35 -7.07
CA ASN A 60 -13.84 -8.19 -7.54
C ASN A 60 -14.38 -7.32 -6.39
N LYS A 61 -14.75 -7.94 -5.26
CA LYS A 61 -15.10 -7.22 -4.03
C LYS A 61 -13.91 -6.41 -3.53
N ALA A 62 -12.71 -7.00 -3.50
CA ALA A 62 -11.49 -6.31 -3.10
C ALA A 62 -11.21 -5.10 -4.00
N LEU A 63 -11.30 -5.25 -5.33
CA LEU A 63 -11.15 -4.14 -6.27
C LEU A 63 -12.14 -3.00 -6.00
N ALA A 64 -13.40 -3.33 -5.70
CA ALA A 64 -14.39 -2.32 -5.33
C ALA A 64 -13.99 -1.57 -4.03
N HIS A 65 -13.47 -2.29 -3.02
CA HIS A 65 -12.95 -1.68 -1.79
C HIS A 65 -11.71 -0.81 -2.05
N THR A 66 -10.78 -1.24 -2.92
CA THR A 66 -9.63 -0.42 -3.33
C THR A 66 -10.07 0.92 -3.90
N GLN A 67 -11.12 0.92 -4.74
CA GLN A 67 -11.65 2.14 -5.34
C GLN A 67 -12.45 3.03 -4.36
N LEU A 68 -12.89 2.48 -3.23
CA LEU A 68 -13.56 3.23 -2.16
C LEU A 68 -12.58 3.87 -1.16
N GLY A 69 -11.28 3.60 -1.28
CA GLY A 69 -10.30 3.99 -0.24
C GLY A 69 -10.24 3.02 0.94
N GLU A 70 -11.02 1.94 0.90
CA GLU A 70 -11.09 0.93 1.97
C GLU A 70 -9.94 -0.09 1.83
N HIS A 71 -8.72 0.43 1.87
CA HIS A 71 -7.49 -0.28 1.47
C HIS A 71 -7.16 -1.50 2.34
N ALA A 72 -7.37 -1.41 3.66
CA ALA A 72 -7.18 -2.54 4.57
C ALA A 72 -8.11 -3.72 4.24
N THR A 73 -9.40 -3.43 4.03
CA THR A 73 -10.38 -4.46 3.64
C THR A 73 -10.04 -5.08 2.28
N ALA A 74 -9.56 -4.28 1.33
CA ALA A 74 -9.11 -4.80 0.04
C ALA A 74 -7.91 -5.77 0.19
N ALA A 75 -6.90 -5.39 0.98
CA ALA A 75 -5.72 -6.22 1.22
C ALA A 75 -6.08 -7.56 1.90
N GLU A 76 -6.94 -7.54 2.91
CA GLU A 76 -7.43 -8.75 3.58
C GLU A 76 -8.19 -9.69 2.64
N LEU A 77 -9.06 -9.14 1.78
CA LEU A 77 -9.79 -9.94 0.80
C LEU A 77 -8.85 -10.59 -0.21
N LEU A 78 -7.81 -9.87 -0.66
CA LEU A 78 -6.83 -10.40 -1.61
C LEU A 78 -5.95 -11.48 -0.99
N GLU A 79 -5.54 -11.31 0.26
CA GLU A 79 -4.84 -12.36 1.02
C GLU A 79 -5.71 -13.61 1.16
N LYS A 80 -6.99 -13.43 1.49
CA LYS A 80 -7.95 -14.52 1.50
C LYS A 80 -8.02 -15.21 0.14
N VAL A 81 -8.10 -14.46 -0.96
CA VAL A 81 -8.17 -15.03 -2.32
C VAL A 81 -6.92 -15.86 -2.63
N SER A 82 -5.72 -15.36 -2.32
CA SER A 82 -4.46 -16.09 -2.54
C SER A 82 -4.37 -17.40 -1.73
N SER A 83 -5.06 -17.49 -0.59
CA SER A 83 -5.11 -18.72 0.23
C SER A 83 -6.08 -19.80 -0.28
N LEU A 84 -6.92 -19.50 -1.28
CA LEU A 84 -7.94 -20.42 -1.78
C LEU A 84 -7.36 -21.41 -2.80
N PRO A 85 -7.79 -22.69 -2.77
CA PRO A 85 -7.29 -23.70 -3.70
C PRO A 85 -7.70 -23.41 -5.16
N GLY A 86 -6.82 -23.69 -6.12
CA GLY A 86 -7.13 -23.56 -7.55
C GLY A 86 -7.05 -22.15 -8.10
N GLN A 87 -6.33 -21.25 -7.42
CA GLN A 87 -6.10 -19.85 -7.83
C GLN A 87 -4.66 -19.56 -8.27
N GLU A 88 -3.85 -20.61 -8.44
CA GLU A 88 -2.42 -20.50 -8.69
C GLU A 88 -2.11 -19.71 -9.97
N GLN A 89 -2.94 -19.86 -11.02
CA GLN A 89 -2.78 -19.10 -12.27
C GLN A 89 -3.04 -17.60 -12.15
N LEU A 90 -3.75 -17.15 -11.13
CA LEU A 90 -4.06 -15.73 -10.89
C LEU A 90 -3.32 -15.17 -9.67
N ALA A 91 -2.50 -15.98 -9.01
CA ALA A 91 -1.75 -15.59 -7.82
C ALA A 91 -0.94 -14.30 -8.07
N GLY A 92 -0.21 -14.21 -9.18
CA GLY A 92 0.55 -13.01 -9.54
C GLY A 92 -0.31 -11.74 -9.59
N GLN A 93 -1.52 -11.82 -10.13
CA GLN A 93 -2.46 -10.69 -10.17
C GLN A 93 -3.02 -10.34 -8.78
N HIS A 94 -3.33 -11.34 -7.96
CA HIS A 94 -3.85 -11.14 -6.61
C HIS A 94 -2.80 -10.50 -5.69
N HIS A 95 -1.57 -11.02 -5.72
CA HIS A 95 -0.44 -10.49 -4.96
C HIS A 95 -0.06 -9.08 -5.42
N PHE A 96 -0.04 -8.82 -6.73
CA PHE A 96 0.16 -7.45 -7.25
C PHE A 96 -0.91 -6.48 -6.75
N SER A 97 -2.19 -6.88 -6.82
CA SER A 97 -3.30 -6.04 -6.34
C SER A 97 -3.25 -5.81 -4.83
N ARG A 98 -2.73 -6.80 -4.07
CA ARG A 98 -2.53 -6.70 -2.62
C ARG A 98 -1.42 -5.71 -2.31
N GLY A 99 -0.31 -5.77 -3.06
CA GLY A 99 0.77 -4.78 -2.99
C GLY A 99 0.26 -3.36 -3.20
N VAL A 100 -0.53 -3.13 -4.26
CA VAL A 100 -1.14 -1.82 -4.54
C VAL A 100 -2.07 -1.37 -3.41
N SER A 101 -2.85 -2.28 -2.83
CA SER A 101 -3.77 -1.93 -1.75
C SER A 101 -3.01 -1.60 -0.46
N LEU A 102 -1.94 -2.31 -0.13
CA LEU A 102 -1.09 -2.05 1.04
C LEU A 102 -0.27 -0.76 0.89
N ASP A 103 0.23 -0.47 -0.31
CA ASP A 103 0.93 0.80 -0.61
C ASP A 103 0.00 2.00 -0.37
N LYS A 104 -1.23 1.94 -0.91
CA LYS A 104 -2.24 2.97 -0.68
C LYS A 104 -2.71 3.05 0.78
N LEU A 105 -2.74 1.93 1.49
CA LEU A 105 -3.02 1.92 2.93
C LEU A 105 -1.92 2.67 3.70
N GLY A 106 -0.66 2.47 3.32
CA GLY A 106 0.49 3.23 3.82
C GLY A 106 0.33 4.73 3.60
N ASP A 107 0.03 5.14 2.36
CA ASP A 107 -0.21 6.54 2.01
C ASP A 107 -1.34 7.15 2.88
N HIS A 108 -2.46 6.44 3.00
CA HIS A 108 -3.62 6.91 3.74
C HIS A 108 -3.35 6.99 5.25
N THR A 109 -2.67 5.99 5.82
CA THR A 109 -2.29 5.98 7.24
C THR A 109 -1.32 7.11 7.54
N LEU A 110 -0.38 7.38 6.63
CA LEU A 110 0.55 8.50 6.76
C LEU A 110 -0.17 9.84 6.70
N GLU A 111 -1.12 10.02 5.79
CA GLU A 111 -1.94 11.23 5.69
C GLU A 111 -2.70 11.50 7.00
N LEU A 112 -3.34 10.46 7.56
CA LEU A 112 -4.04 10.55 8.85
C LEU A 112 -3.11 10.85 10.02
N LEU A 113 -1.88 10.31 10.00
CA LEU A 113 -0.87 10.57 11.02
C LEU A 113 -0.38 12.02 10.98
N MET A 114 -0.20 12.58 9.78
CA MET A 114 0.25 13.97 9.56
C MET A 114 -0.86 15.00 9.82
N HIS A 115 -2.12 14.57 9.77
CA HIS A 115 -3.31 15.39 10.01
C HIS A 115 -4.20 14.77 11.09
N PRO A 116 -3.70 14.67 12.34
CA PRO A 116 -4.37 13.90 13.37
C PRO A 116 -5.75 14.50 13.72
N THR A 117 -6.72 13.61 13.90
CA THR A 117 -8.05 13.91 14.44
C THR A 117 -8.23 13.18 15.77
N GLU A 118 -9.33 13.41 16.49
CA GLU A 118 -9.62 12.66 17.73
C GLU A 118 -9.68 11.13 17.49
N GLU A 119 -9.98 10.69 16.28
CA GLU A 119 -10.10 9.26 15.91
C GLU A 119 -8.76 8.60 15.53
N THR A 120 -7.68 9.36 15.34
CA THR A 120 -6.39 8.83 14.85
C THR A 120 -5.34 8.66 15.94
N HIS A 121 -5.71 8.79 17.22
CA HIS A 121 -4.78 8.82 18.36
C HIS A 121 -4.00 7.50 18.57
N GLU A 122 -4.33 6.44 17.84
CA GLU A 122 -3.68 5.12 17.91
C GLU A 122 -2.74 4.83 16.73
N LEU A 123 -2.67 5.69 15.70
CA LEU A 123 -1.82 5.46 14.54
C LEU A 123 -0.37 5.85 14.82
N SER A 124 0.56 5.07 14.28
CA SER A 124 2.00 5.30 14.41
C SER A 124 2.71 5.25 13.06
N LEU A 125 3.92 5.81 13.00
CA LEU A 125 4.78 5.67 11.82
C LEU A 125 5.18 4.21 11.57
N ASP A 126 5.18 3.36 12.61
CA ASP A 126 5.47 1.94 12.47
C ASP A 126 4.34 1.18 11.76
N ASP A 127 3.09 1.62 11.91
CA ASP A 127 1.97 1.10 11.11
C ASP A 127 2.17 1.40 9.63
N VAL A 128 2.57 2.64 9.30
CA VAL A 128 2.87 3.06 7.92
C VAL A 128 4.00 2.21 7.34
N LYS A 129 5.11 2.03 8.08
CA LYS A 129 6.24 1.19 7.66
C LYS A 129 5.81 -0.25 7.42
N ALA A 130 5.04 -0.84 8.33
CA ALA A 130 4.55 -2.20 8.21
C ALA A 130 3.68 -2.39 6.96
N GLN A 131 2.86 -1.41 6.61
CA GLN A 131 2.02 -1.42 5.42
C GLN A 131 2.85 -1.35 4.13
N TYR A 132 3.85 -0.45 4.05
CA TYR A 132 4.74 -0.39 2.89
C TYR A 132 5.59 -1.66 2.73
N ILE A 133 6.10 -2.24 3.81
CA ILE A 133 6.84 -3.52 3.72
C ILE A 133 5.92 -4.67 3.35
N GLY A 134 4.69 -4.69 3.87
CA GLY A 134 3.66 -5.60 3.41
C GLY A 134 3.41 -5.49 1.90
N ALA A 135 3.42 -4.26 1.37
CA ALA A 135 3.29 -4.03 -0.07
C ALA A 135 4.49 -4.58 -0.86
N LEU A 136 5.73 -4.29 -0.42
CA LEU A 136 6.95 -4.83 -1.04
C LEU A 136 6.96 -6.36 -1.07
N ASN A 137 6.59 -7.00 0.04
CA ASN A 137 6.48 -8.46 0.12
C ASN A 137 5.42 -9.01 -0.84
N ALA A 138 4.25 -8.37 -0.92
CA ALA A 138 3.20 -8.77 -1.85
C ALA A 138 3.62 -8.59 -3.32
N TYR A 139 4.43 -7.58 -3.63
CA TYR A 139 4.99 -7.43 -4.98
C TYR A 139 6.03 -8.51 -5.30
N ALA A 140 6.90 -8.88 -4.35
CA ALA A 140 7.83 -10.00 -4.55
C ALA A 140 7.08 -11.32 -4.78
N GLU A 141 6.04 -11.62 -3.98
CA GLU A 141 5.16 -12.76 -4.22
C GLU A 141 4.51 -12.70 -5.62
N ALA A 142 4.16 -11.51 -6.11
CA ALA A 142 3.62 -11.36 -7.45
C ALA A 142 4.61 -11.78 -8.53
N LEU A 143 5.89 -11.40 -8.40
CA LEU A 143 6.97 -11.81 -9.32
C LEU A 143 7.19 -13.32 -9.29
N ASP A 144 7.20 -13.93 -8.09
CA ASP A 144 7.34 -15.39 -7.93
C ASP A 144 6.20 -16.17 -8.60
N HIS A 145 5.05 -15.51 -8.78
CA HIS A 145 3.89 -16.05 -9.47
C HIS A 145 3.72 -15.54 -10.92
N GLY A 146 4.79 -15.02 -11.54
CA GLY A 146 4.84 -14.67 -12.96
C GLY A 146 4.03 -13.44 -13.34
N ALA A 147 3.85 -12.49 -12.40
CA ALA A 147 3.31 -11.18 -12.74
C ALA A 147 4.28 -10.40 -13.66
N ASP A 148 3.73 -9.43 -14.40
CA ASP A 148 4.50 -8.56 -15.28
C ASP A 148 5.56 -7.74 -14.52
N SER A 149 6.82 -8.14 -14.66
CA SER A 149 7.94 -7.59 -13.91
C SER A 149 8.08 -6.09 -14.04
N SER A 150 7.83 -5.51 -15.22
CA SER A 150 7.98 -4.07 -15.43
C SER A 150 7.04 -3.26 -14.53
N ARG A 151 5.77 -3.67 -14.47
CA ARG A 151 4.77 -3.01 -13.62
C ARG A 151 5.03 -3.24 -12.15
N VAL A 152 5.43 -4.46 -11.78
CA VAL A 152 5.67 -4.81 -10.38
C VAL A 152 6.88 -4.05 -9.85
N VAL A 153 8.04 -4.13 -10.52
CA VAL A 153 9.28 -3.44 -10.11
C VAL A 153 9.07 -1.94 -10.02
N HIS A 154 8.37 -1.33 -10.98
CA HIS A 154 8.06 0.10 -10.92
C HIS A 154 7.27 0.50 -9.65
N ASN A 155 6.25 -0.28 -9.27
CA ASN A 155 5.51 -0.01 -8.04
C ASN A 155 6.37 -0.28 -6.79
N MET A 156 7.22 -1.31 -6.81
CA MET A 156 8.15 -1.59 -5.71
C MET A 156 9.12 -0.43 -5.47
N GLU A 157 9.71 0.12 -6.52
CA GLU A 157 10.64 1.26 -6.41
C GLU A 157 9.97 2.50 -5.82
N ILE A 158 8.73 2.78 -6.22
CA ILE A 158 7.93 3.88 -5.66
C ILE A 158 7.65 3.62 -4.16
N THR A 159 7.18 2.44 -3.80
CA THR A 159 6.91 2.07 -2.40
C THR A 159 8.17 2.14 -1.54
N ALA A 160 9.30 1.62 -2.04
CA ALA A 160 10.59 1.68 -1.37
C ALA A 160 11.07 3.13 -1.18
N TYR A 161 10.88 3.98 -2.18
CA TYR A 161 11.18 5.41 -2.07
C TYR A 161 10.32 6.09 -1.01
N LYS A 162 9.01 5.84 -0.96
CA LYS A 162 8.11 6.38 0.07
C LYS A 162 8.55 5.94 1.47
N LEU A 163 8.89 4.67 1.62
CA LEU A 163 9.36 4.10 2.89
C LEU A 163 10.68 4.72 3.36
N HIS A 164 11.63 4.93 2.44
CA HIS A 164 12.91 5.58 2.74
C HIS A 164 12.76 7.04 3.16
N ASN A 165 11.79 7.74 2.57
CA ASN A 165 11.56 9.17 2.77
C ASN A 165 10.37 9.45 3.68
N LEU A 166 10.06 8.55 4.61
CA LEU A 166 9.05 8.79 5.63
C LEU A 166 9.43 10.03 6.47
N PRO A 167 8.48 10.91 6.80
CA PRO A 167 8.76 12.05 7.66
C PRO A 167 9.17 11.57 9.05
N GLU A 168 10.09 12.28 9.69
CA GLU A 168 10.30 12.09 11.12
C GLU A 168 9.03 12.48 11.87
N PRO A 169 8.64 11.74 12.92
CA PRO A 169 7.53 12.16 13.75
C PRO A 169 7.81 13.58 14.26
N PRO A 170 6.81 14.47 14.35
CA PRO A 170 7.02 15.77 14.95
C PRO A 170 7.63 15.54 16.33
N GLU A 171 8.79 16.17 16.59
CA GLU A 171 9.38 16.13 17.93
C GLU A 171 8.25 16.52 18.89
N SER A 172 7.94 15.64 19.85
CA SER A 172 7.07 16.05 20.94
C SER A 172 7.79 17.25 21.54
N ASP A 173 7.19 18.44 21.49
CA ASP A 173 7.68 19.58 22.24
C ASP A 173 7.68 19.15 23.72
N SER A 174 8.78 18.54 24.16
CA SER A 174 9.16 18.48 25.56
C SER A 174 9.70 19.87 25.88
N ASP A 175 8.87 20.89 25.67
CA ASP A 175 8.93 22.08 26.47
C ASP A 175 8.69 21.57 27.87
N GLY A 176 9.81 21.32 28.56
CA GLY A 176 9.80 20.92 29.94
C GLY A 176 8.83 21.85 30.64
N GLU A 177 7.81 21.25 31.26
CA GLU A 177 7.02 21.93 32.26
C GLU A 177 8.01 22.44 33.30
N LYS A 178 8.55 23.64 33.08
CA LYS A 178 9.05 24.47 34.13
C LYS A 178 7.79 24.74 34.93
N GLU A 179 7.68 24.04 36.06
CA GLU A 179 6.79 24.47 37.12
C GLU A 179 6.93 25.99 37.24
N PRO A 180 5.83 26.74 37.33
CA PRO A 180 5.91 28.19 37.47
C PRO A 180 6.68 28.46 38.77
N GLY A 181 7.95 28.82 38.60
CA GLY A 181 8.78 29.29 39.69
C GLY A 181 8.15 30.57 40.22
N ASP A 182 7.80 30.54 41.49
CA ASP A 182 7.47 31.72 42.27
C ASP A 182 8.63 32.71 42.18
N ASP A 183 8.52 33.71 41.31
CA ASP A 183 9.36 34.91 41.40
C ASP A 183 8.53 36.12 40.96
N ASP A 184 7.98 36.75 41.99
CA ASP A 184 7.85 38.18 42.23
C ASP A 184 7.64 39.13 41.04
N GLN A 185 6.50 39.81 41.17
CA GLN A 185 6.20 41.12 40.61
C GLN A 185 7.40 42.06 40.77
N ASP A 186 7.81 42.71 39.68
CA ASP A 186 8.25 44.11 39.73
C ASP A 186 7.92 44.78 38.40
N ASP A 187 7.26 45.93 38.55
CA ASP A 187 6.84 46.88 37.53
C ASP A 187 8.04 47.54 36.81
N ASP A 188 7.86 47.92 35.55
CA ASP A 188 8.06 49.31 35.06
C ASP A 188 8.14 49.39 33.51
N ASP A 189 7.07 49.94 32.94
CA ASP A 189 7.04 51.15 32.09
C ASP A 189 7.90 51.35 30.82
N GLN A 190 7.15 51.77 29.77
CA GLN A 190 7.43 52.82 28.75
C GLN A 190 8.22 52.41 27.49
N ASP A 191 7.56 52.39 26.34
CA ASP A 191 7.48 53.47 25.30
C ASP A 191 8.40 53.06 24.14
N ASP A 192 8.20 53.27 22.83
CA ASP A 192 7.25 54.03 22.01
C ASP A 192 7.57 53.70 20.52
N GLU A 193 6.65 54.07 19.61
CA GLU A 193 6.84 54.48 18.19
C GLU A 193 6.90 53.47 17.00
N GLU A 194 5.76 53.43 16.28
CA GLU A 194 5.50 53.69 14.83
C GLU A 194 6.37 53.13 13.65
N HIS A 195 5.70 52.32 12.78
CA HIS A 195 5.52 52.32 11.29
C HIS A 195 6.44 53.12 10.30
N PRO A 196 6.38 52.94 8.93
CA PRO A 196 5.77 51.90 8.06
C PRO A 196 6.61 51.48 6.79
N SER A 197 6.05 50.53 6.03
CA SER A 197 6.04 50.32 4.54
C SER A 197 7.34 50.24 3.72
N ASP A 198 7.45 49.20 2.89
CA ASP A 198 7.86 49.40 1.49
C ASP A 198 7.21 48.37 0.54
N GLU A 199 6.79 48.89 -0.61
CA GLU A 199 6.15 48.22 -1.74
C GLU A 199 7.21 47.62 -2.68
N GLY A 200 6.79 46.70 -3.55
CA GLY A 200 7.66 46.18 -4.60
C GLY A 200 6.97 45.14 -5.47
N ASP A 201 6.01 45.60 -6.27
CA ASP A 201 5.60 44.94 -7.52
C ASP A 201 6.79 44.94 -8.49
N GLU A 202 6.95 43.87 -9.29
CA GLU A 202 7.21 44.00 -10.73
C GLU A 202 6.98 42.66 -11.44
N ASP A 203 6.11 42.74 -12.45
CA ASP A 203 5.86 41.78 -13.51
C ASP A 203 7.15 41.43 -14.27
N ASP A 204 7.24 40.22 -14.82
CA ASP A 204 7.60 40.13 -16.24
C ASP A 204 7.08 38.84 -16.89
N GLN A 205 6.33 39.06 -17.96
CA GLN A 205 5.75 38.09 -18.86
C GLN A 205 6.79 37.71 -19.92
N HIS A 206 6.82 36.45 -20.33
CA HIS A 206 7.23 36.11 -21.70
C HIS A 206 6.48 34.86 -22.19
N GLU A 207 5.39 35.13 -22.91
CA GLU A 207 4.94 34.47 -24.15
C GLU A 207 6.15 34.37 -25.14
N ASP A 208 6.35 33.42 -26.05
CA ASP A 208 5.47 32.62 -26.91
C ASP A 208 6.32 31.56 -27.68
N ASP A 209 5.64 30.73 -28.48
CA ASP A 209 6.08 30.04 -29.71
C ASP A 209 6.49 28.54 -29.68
N ASP A 210 5.46 27.69 -29.80
CA ASP A 210 5.35 26.56 -30.75
C ASP A 210 5.10 27.17 -32.17
N PRO A 211 5.40 26.58 -33.35
CA PRO A 211 5.53 25.15 -33.64
C PRO A 211 6.58 24.73 -34.69
N THR A 212 6.77 23.42 -34.84
CA THR A 212 6.40 22.64 -36.05
C THR A 212 7.15 21.31 -36.15
N ALA A 213 6.40 20.31 -36.62
CA ALA A 213 6.82 18.98 -37.01
C ALA A 213 7.82 18.96 -38.18
N ASP A 214 8.65 17.92 -38.25
CA ASP A 214 8.76 17.14 -39.50
C ASP A 214 9.38 15.74 -39.28
N GLU A 215 8.94 14.84 -40.14
CA GLU A 215 9.12 13.38 -40.17
C GLU A 215 10.51 12.91 -40.68
N LYS A 216 10.81 11.61 -40.43
CA LYS A 216 11.64 10.67 -41.24
C LYS A 216 13.18 10.88 -41.19
N ASP A 217 14.05 9.87 -41.21
CA ASP A 217 14.08 8.59 -41.93
C ASP A 217 14.97 7.52 -41.24
N GLU A 218 14.77 6.27 -41.67
CA GLU A 218 15.50 5.04 -41.36
C GLU A 218 16.96 5.03 -41.89
N GLU A 219 17.90 4.44 -41.16
CA GLU A 219 19.09 3.78 -41.76
C GLU A 219 19.46 2.50 -40.99
N GLU A 220 19.27 1.35 -41.65
CA GLU A 220 19.90 0.07 -41.32
C GLU A 220 21.35 0.04 -41.85
N HIS A 221 22.26 -0.57 -41.08
CA HIS A 221 23.55 -1.06 -41.61
C HIS A 221 23.91 -2.45 -41.03
N PRO A 222 24.56 -3.33 -41.81
CA PRO A 222 24.63 -4.77 -41.52
C PRO A 222 25.93 -5.25 -40.85
N GLU A 223 25.76 -6.35 -40.12
CA GLU A 223 26.63 -7.51 -39.79
C GLU A 223 28.16 -7.37 -39.65
N THR A 224 28.66 -7.86 -38.51
CA THR A 224 29.85 -8.74 -38.47
C THR A 224 29.71 -9.81 -37.40
N GLU A 225 29.61 -11.07 -37.83
CA GLU A 225 29.88 -12.25 -37.01
C GLU A 225 31.37 -12.27 -36.61
N GLN A 226 31.65 -12.38 -35.32
CA GLN A 226 32.93 -12.86 -34.80
C GLN A 226 32.68 -13.93 -33.75
N ASP A 227 33.08 -15.15 -34.10
CA ASP A 227 33.21 -16.29 -33.20
C ASP A 227 34.10 -15.90 -32.00
N ALA A 228 33.49 -15.86 -30.81
CA ALA A 228 34.21 -15.85 -29.55
C ALA A 228 33.66 -16.97 -28.65
N ASP A 229 34.55 -17.93 -28.41
CA ASP A 229 34.56 -18.97 -27.38
C ASP A 229 33.64 -18.64 -26.19
N ALA A 230 32.49 -19.33 -26.14
CA ALA A 230 31.45 -19.14 -25.14
C ALA A 230 31.95 -19.62 -23.77
N THR A 231 32.42 -18.67 -22.96
CA THR A 231 32.15 -18.74 -21.52
C THR A 231 30.64 -18.63 -21.39
N GLN A 232 29.98 -19.70 -20.94
CA GLN A 232 28.63 -19.59 -20.39
C GLN A 232 28.76 -18.71 -19.15
N GLU A 233 28.68 -17.39 -19.33
CA GLU A 233 28.26 -16.51 -18.25
C GLU A 233 26.84 -16.93 -17.91
N ASP A 234 26.60 -17.32 -16.66
CA ASP A 234 25.26 -17.48 -16.09
C ASP A 234 24.60 -16.08 -16.07
N THR A 235 24.19 -15.60 -17.24
CA THR A 235 23.38 -14.39 -17.35
C THR A 235 21.99 -14.77 -16.90
N LEU A 236 21.63 -14.31 -15.70
CA LEU A 236 20.27 -14.41 -15.19
C LEU A 236 19.31 -13.79 -16.22
N ASP A 237 18.15 -14.41 -16.40
CA ASP A 237 17.11 -13.81 -17.24
C ASP A 237 16.54 -12.54 -16.56
N GLU A 238 15.86 -11.70 -17.34
CA GLU A 238 15.33 -10.42 -16.86
C GLU A 238 14.34 -10.58 -15.70
N GLU A 239 13.63 -11.72 -15.62
CA GLU A 239 12.69 -12.04 -14.55
C GLU A 239 13.42 -12.41 -13.25
N GLU A 240 14.50 -13.17 -13.33
CA GLU A 240 15.36 -13.49 -12.21
C GLU A 240 16.07 -12.24 -11.66
N LEU A 241 16.57 -11.37 -12.53
CA LEU A 241 17.12 -10.07 -12.13
C LEU A 241 16.08 -9.19 -11.41
N SER A 242 14.84 -9.20 -11.89
CA SER A 242 13.74 -8.46 -11.26
C SER A 242 13.42 -8.99 -9.86
N ARG A 243 13.42 -10.31 -9.67
CA ARG A 243 13.22 -10.95 -8.36
C ARG A 243 14.38 -10.69 -7.41
N GLU A 244 15.63 -10.73 -7.87
CA GLU A 244 16.79 -10.38 -7.05
C GLU A 244 16.78 -8.90 -6.63
N HIS A 245 16.38 -8.00 -7.53
CA HIS A 245 16.19 -6.59 -7.19
C HIS A 245 15.09 -6.44 -6.13
N ALA A 246 13.93 -7.08 -6.32
CA ALA A 246 12.84 -7.07 -5.36
C ALA A 246 13.30 -7.53 -3.96
N GLN A 247 14.04 -8.63 -3.88
CA GLN A 247 14.57 -9.12 -2.60
C GLN A 247 15.55 -8.14 -1.94
N ARG A 248 16.44 -7.52 -2.72
CA ARG A 248 17.38 -6.51 -2.18
C ARG A 248 16.66 -5.31 -1.58
N LEU A 249 15.57 -4.85 -2.21
CA LEU A 249 14.75 -3.78 -1.64
C LEU A 249 14.12 -4.22 -0.32
N ILE A 250 13.55 -5.43 -0.25
CA ILE A 250 12.94 -5.95 0.98
C ILE A 250 13.97 -6.08 2.10
N ASP A 251 15.14 -6.65 1.82
CA ASP A 251 16.20 -6.84 2.82
C ASP A 251 16.68 -5.50 3.39
N GLN A 252 16.82 -4.48 2.54
CA GLN A 252 17.23 -3.14 2.95
C GLN A 252 16.29 -2.53 4.02
N TYR A 253 14.98 -2.79 3.95
CA TYR A 253 13.99 -2.16 4.84
C TYR A 253 13.43 -3.10 5.93
N SER A 254 13.59 -4.42 5.80
CA SER A 254 13.08 -5.40 6.77
C SER A 254 13.97 -5.49 8.03
N ASP A 255 15.28 -5.28 7.88
CA ASP A 255 16.24 -5.29 9.00
C ASP A 255 15.93 -4.18 10.02
N ASP A 256 15.49 -3.02 9.54
CA ASP A 256 15.09 -1.88 10.40
C ASP A 256 13.88 -2.23 11.27
N LEU A 257 12.89 -2.98 10.75
CA LEU A 257 11.70 -3.39 11.50
C LEU A 257 11.98 -4.48 12.54
N MET A 258 12.89 -5.42 12.26
CA MET A 258 13.35 -6.43 13.24
C MET A 258 14.10 -5.80 14.42
N HIS A 259 14.77 -4.67 14.19
CA HIS A 259 15.43 -3.91 15.24
C HIS A 259 14.49 -2.98 16.02
N MET A 260 13.38 -2.53 15.42
CA MET A 260 12.34 -1.72 16.09
C MET A 260 11.39 -2.54 16.98
N ASN A 261 11.15 -3.82 16.68
CA ASN A 261 10.24 -4.68 17.47
C ASN A 261 10.90 -5.29 18.73
N LYS A 262 12.03 -4.76 19.18
CA LYS A 262 12.51 -5.01 20.54
C LYS A 262 11.73 -4.09 21.46
N PRO A 263 11.07 -4.60 22.52
CA PRO A 263 10.50 -3.71 23.52
C PRO A 263 11.61 -2.78 23.99
N SER A 264 11.36 -1.46 23.90
CA SER A 264 12.23 -0.41 24.43
C SER A 264 12.80 -0.91 25.75
N ASP A 265 14.13 -1.05 25.83
CA ASP A 265 14.81 -1.53 27.03
C ASP A 265 14.23 -0.73 28.20
N THR A 266 13.37 -1.39 28.97
CA THR A 266 12.78 -0.83 30.16
C THR A 266 13.96 -0.30 30.96
N LEU A 267 13.94 1.01 31.22
CA LEU A 267 14.73 1.63 32.27
C LEU A 267 14.84 0.61 33.41
N ASP A 268 16.06 0.21 33.71
CA ASP A 268 16.44 -0.66 34.80
C ASP A 268 15.94 -0.01 36.10
N MET A 269 14.66 -0.22 36.41
CA MET A 269 14.09 0.04 37.72
C MET A 269 14.73 -0.99 38.63
N GLN A 270 15.87 -0.60 39.19
CA GLN A 270 16.52 -1.26 40.31
C GLN A 270 15.43 -1.71 41.28
N GLU A 271 15.32 -3.03 41.46
CA GLU A 271 14.52 -3.62 42.52
C GLU A 271 14.89 -2.91 43.85
N PRO A 272 13.90 -2.48 44.66
CA PRO A 272 14.22 -1.94 45.97
C PRO A 272 14.89 -3.06 46.77
N PRO A 273 16.07 -2.83 47.39
CA PRO A 273 16.75 -3.88 48.09
C PRO A 273 15.89 -4.34 49.26
N ASP A 274 15.53 -5.62 49.20
CA ASP A 274 14.82 -6.36 50.23
C ASP A 274 15.41 -6.10 51.61
N GLY A 275 14.50 -5.94 52.56
CA GLY A 275 14.79 -5.63 53.94
C GLY A 275 15.86 -6.54 54.55
N LYS A 276 16.78 -5.90 55.28
CA LYS A 276 17.48 -6.53 56.39
C LYS A 276 17.22 -5.72 57.65
N ASP A 277 16.67 -6.42 58.63
CA ASP A 277 16.66 -6.10 60.04
C ASP A 277 17.98 -5.49 60.50
N TRP A 278 17.98 -4.20 60.88
CA TRP A 278 18.24 -3.69 62.23
C TRP A 278 17.97 -2.18 62.30
#